data_AF-A0A1V4ZKT4-F1
#
_entry.id   AF-A0A1V4ZKT4-F1
#
_cell.length_a   1.000
_cell.length_b   1.000
_cell.length_c   1.000
_cell.angle_alpha   90.00
_cell.angle_beta   90.00
_cell.angle_gamma   90.00
#
_symmetry.space_group_name_H-M   'P 1'
#
loop_
_entity.id
_entity.type
_entity.pdbx_description
1 polymer ?
#
loop_
_entity_poly.entity_id
_entity_poly.type
_entity_poly.pdbx_seq_one_letter_code
_entity_poly.pdbx_strand_id
1 'polypeptide(L)'
;MKWRTHAAITRTVGDSLGMEPELIEVMVEASIEPDRCPVGKRNNGRFSRSIHHGTESKIVKILVWKARMAFLEGDVHSGSRALGLALHYVQDNSVPRCRNWNAHKEFERRLSEQVVPMNAIRSGLERSISSPLFVDAVADSVRPRKNRQWSMYQASACSAALAGAVLSDLDPPGEMAIQLRRRLLAHRYVAPPLIIGLGAAVTTTLWTIWPAAGLTALSATCILFAVNSTLTRRTNRLEKWFDIL
;
A
#
# COMPACT_ATOMS: atom_id res chain seq x y z
N MET A 1 -10.81 -9.31 -12.89
CA MET A 1 -11.49 -10.49 -12.29
C MET A 1 -13.00 -10.25 -12.45
N LYS A 2 -13.91 -11.21 -12.19
CA LYS A 2 -15.34 -10.87 -12.22
C LYS A 2 -15.73 -10.06 -10.98
N TRP A 3 -16.56 -9.02 -11.15
CA TRP A 3 -17.12 -8.23 -10.05
C TRP A 3 -17.73 -9.07 -8.91
N ARG A 4 -18.39 -10.20 -9.22
CA ARG A 4 -18.93 -11.12 -8.21
C ARG A 4 -17.84 -11.74 -7.35
N THR A 5 -16.69 -12.03 -7.95
CA THR A 5 -15.54 -12.59 -7.24
C THR A 5 -14.86 -11.53 -6.38
N HIS A 6 -14.72 -10.30 -6.88
CA HIS A 6 -14.28 -9.17 -6.07
C HIS A 6 -15.16 -9.00 -4.83
N ALA A 7 -16.48 -8.92 -5.02
CA ALA A 7 -17.44 -8.80 -3.94
C ALA A 7 -17.38 -9.97 -2.94
N ALA A 8 -17.23 -11.21 -3.42
CA ALA A 8 -17.15 -12.39 -2.56
C ALA A 8 -15.89 -12.38 -1.69
N ILE A 9 -14.71 -12.09 -2.27
CA ILE A 9 -13.45 -11.99 -1.51
C ILE A 9 -13.56 -10.85 -0.49
N THR A 10 -13.97 -9.67 -0.94
CA THR A 10 -14.06 -8.47 -0.09
C THR A 10 -15.03 -8.68 1.08
N ARG A 11 -16.21 -9.26 0.84
CA ARG A 11 -17.16 -9.57 1.91
C ARG A 11 -16.58 -10.56 2.91
N THR A 12 -15.97 -11.65 2.42
CA THR A 12 -15.33 -12.66 3.28
C THR A 12 -14.22 -12.07 4.14
N VAL A 13 -13.43 -11.13 3.60
CA VAL A 13 -12.40 -10.40 4.36
C VAL A 13 -13.04 -9.54 5.45
N GLY A 14 -14.08 -8.77 5.12
CA GLY A 14 -14.80 -7.93 6.08
C GLY A 14 -15.43 -8.73 7.21
N ASP A 15 -16.12 -9.83 6.87
CA ASP A 15 -16.71 -10.77 7.85
C ASP A 15 -15.63 -11.35 8.77
N SER A 16 -14.48 -11.74 8.22
CA SER A 16 -13.37 -12.33 9.00
C SER A 16 -12.68 -11.33 9.92
N LEU A 17 -12.80 -10.03 9.62
CA LEU A 17 -12.29 -8.93 10.44
C LEU A 17 -13.33 -8.43 11.46
N GLY A 18 -14.54 -9.00 11.46
CA GLY A 18 -15.62 -8.58 12.35
C GLY A 18 -16.08 -7.14 12.10
N MET A 19 -15.98 -6.66 10.85
CA MET A 19 -16.43 -5.32 10.50
C MET A 19 -17.95 -5.21 10.61
N GLU A 20 -18.45 -4.01 10.92
CA GLU A 20 -19.88 -3.72 10.89
C GLU A 20 -20.47 -3.98 9.50
N PRO A 21 -21.66 -4.60 9.38
CA PRO A 21 -22.26 -4.96 8.08
C PRO A 21 -22.37 -3.79 7.10
N GLU A 22 -22.68 -2.59 7.60
CA GLU A 22 -22.76 -1.38 6.78
C GLU A 22 -21.41 -1.03 6.13
N LEU A 23 -20.32 -1.10 6.90
CA LEU A 23 -18.96 -0.83 6.40
C LEU A 23 -18.49 -1.89 5.41
N ILE A 24 -18.89 -3.16 5.63
CA ILE A 24 -18.64 -4.23 4.67
C ILE A 24 -19.31 -3.92 3.33
N GLU A 25 -20.57 -3.48 3.33
CA GLU A 25 -21.25 -3.16 2.08
C GLU A 25 -20.61 -1.96 1.36
N VAL A 26 -20.17 -0.92 2.09
CA VAL A 26 -19.40 0.19 1.51
C VAL A 26 -18.11 -0.32 0.87
N MET A 27 -17.37 -1.19 1.57
CA MET A 27 -16.12 -1.77 1.07
C MET A 27 -16.36 -2.67 -0.15
N VAL A 28 -17.42 -3.48 -0.14
CA VAL A 28 -17.82 -4.36 -1.25
C VAL A 28 -18.20 -3.55 -2.48
N GLU A 29 -19.04 -2.54 -2.34
CA GLU A 29 -19.45 -1.66 -3.45
C GLU A 29 -18.25 -0.94 -4.05
N ALA A 30 -17.34 -0.43 -3.21
CA ALA A 30 -16.11 0.19 -3.68
C ALA A 30 -15.19 -0.80 -4.43
N SER A 31 -15.15 -2.08 -4.03
CA SER A 31 -14.32 -3.10 -4.69
C SER A 31 -14.79 -3.50 -6.09
N ILE A 32 -16.04 -3.15 -6.45
CA ILE A 32 -16.63 -3.45 -7.77
C ILE A 32 -16.86 -2.19 -8.62
N GLU A 33 -16.77 -1.00 -8.02
CA GLU A 33 -16.92 0.28 -8.71
C GLU A 33 -16.01 0.41 -9.95
N PRO A 34 -14.71 0.04 -9.93
CA PRO A 34 -13.86 0.15 -11.11
C PRO A 34 -14.35 -0.68 -12.30
N ASP A 35 -15.01 -1.82 -12.04
CA ASP A 35 -15.60 -2.67 -13.08
C ASP A 35 -16.93 -2.12 -13.63
N ARG A 36 -17.67 -1.33 -12.83
CA ARG A 36 -18.98 -0.75 -13.17
C ARG A 36 -18.87 0.55 -13.97
N CYS A 37 -17.85 1.35 -13.72
CA CYS A 37 -17.63 2.64 -14.37
C CYS A 37 -16.39 2.65 -15.30
N PRO A 38 -16.46 2.05 -16.50
CA PRO A 38 -15.38 2.09 -17.48
C PRO A 38 -15.35 3.45 -18.20
N VAL A 39 -14.96 4.53 -17.53
CA VAL A 39 -14.85 5.84 -18.18
C VAL A 39 -13.47 5.97 -18.83
N GLY A 40 -13.30 5.27 -19.95
CA GLY A 40 -12.21 5.48 -20.89
C GLY A 40 -12.79 5.83 -22.26
N LYS A 41 -12.94 7.13 -22.55
CA LYS A 41 -13.34 7.60 -23.88
C LYS A 41 -12.18 7.31 -24.83
N ARG A 42 -12.34 6.37 -25.76
CA ARG A 42 -11.37 6.25 -26.88
C ARG A 42 -11.50 7.47 -27.78
N ASN A 43 -10.42 7.83 -28.48
CA ASN A 43 -10.39 8.92 -29.48
C ASN A 43 -11.46 8.79 -30.60
N ASN A 44 -12.16 7.66 -30.70
CA ASN A 44 -13.22 7.41 -31.67
C ASN A 44 -14.65 7.48 -31.08
N GLY A 45 -14.81 8.09 -29.90
CA GLY A 45 -16.13 8.27 -29.27
C GLY A 45 -16.75 7.00 -28.67
N ARG A 46 -16.07 5.84 -28.74
CA ARG A 46 -16.53 4.61 -28.10
C ARG A 46 -16.01 4.52 -26.66
N PHE A 47 -16.90 4.22 -25.73
CA PHE A 47 -16.54 3.82 -24.37
C PHE A 47 -15.86 2.44 -24.44
N SER A 48 -14.62 2.34 -23.98
CA SER A 48 -13.98 1.03 -23.77
C SER A 48 -13.77 0.79 -22.29
N ARG A 49 -14.00 -0.45 -21.84
CA ARG A 49 -13.50 -0.90 -20.54
C ARG A 49 -12.01 -0.60 -20.45
N SER A 50 -11.67 0.29 -19.53
CA SER A 50 -10.30 0.51 -19.11
C SER A 50 -9.72 -0.85 -18.71
N ILE A 51 -8.59 -1.21 -19.30
CA ILE A 51 -7.90 -2.45 -18.96
C ILE A 51 -7.19 -2.17 -17.62
N HIS A 52 -7.77 -2.61 -16.50
CA HIS A 52 -7.26 -2.34 -15.15
C HIS A 52 -6.18 -3.34 -14.68
N HIS A 53 -5.91 -4.40 -15.45
CA HIS A 53 -4.86 -5.36 -15.11
C HIS A 53 -3.47 -4.74 -15.13
N GLY A 54 -2.68 -5.02 -14.11
CA GLY A 54 -1.31 -4.49 -13.95
C GLY A 54 -1.32 -3.02 -13.55
N THR A 55 -2.31 -2.62 -12.76
CA THR A 55 -2.28 -1.36 -12.03
C THR A 55 -1.02 -1.35 -11.17
N GLU A 56 -0.27 -0.24 -11.23
CA GLU A 56 0.98 -0.08 -10.49
C GLU A 56 0.73 -0.32 -9.00
N SER A 57 1.61 -1.07 -8.33
CA SER A 57 1.56 -1.28 -6.87
C SER A 57 1.44 0.04 -6.11
N LYS A 58 1.90 1.14 -6.71
CA LYS A 58 1.71 2.52 -6.26
C LYS A 58 0.25 2.88 -5.94
N ILE A 59 -0.72 2.50 -6.78
CA ILE A 59 -2.14 2.83 -6.55
C ILE A 59 -2.68 2.09 -5.33
N VAL A 60 -2.35 0.79 -5.19
CA VAL A 60 -2.68 0.01 -3.99
C VAL A 60 -2.13 0.69 -2.74
N LYS A 61 -0.85 1.07 -2.75
CA LYS A 61 -0.20 1.75 -1.60
C LYS A 61 -0.88 3.07 -1.25
N ILE A 62 -1.27 3.88 -2.24
CA ILE A 62 -1.97 5.16 -2.02
C ILE A 62 -3.35 4.92 -1.40
N LEU A 63 -4.11 3.96 -1.91
CA LEU A 63 -5.46 3.67 -1.42
C LEU A 63 -5.45 3.07 -0.02
N VAL A 64 -4.50 2.15 0.25
CA VAL A 64 -4.27 1.61 1.60
C VAL A 64 -3.87 2.72 2.57
N TRP A 65 -3.01 3.65 2.15
CA TRP A 65 -2.66 4.83 2.95
C TRP A 65 -3.88 5.69 3.27
N LYS A 66 -4.68 6.03 2.25
CA LYS A 66 -5.92 6.79 2.42
C LYS A 66 -6.90 6.10 3.35
N ALA A 67 -7.05 4.78 3.21
CA ALA A 67 -7.91 3.99 4.08
C ALA A 67 -7.46 4.10 5.53
N ARG A 68 -6.16 3.89 5.81
CA ARG A 68 -5.61 4.01 7.17
C ARG A 68 -5.86 5.41 7.74
N MET A 69 -5.50 6.48 7.02
CA MET A 69 -5.69 7.85 7.53
C MET A 69 -7.16 8.13 7.85
N ALA A 70 -8.09 7.74 6.96
CA ALA A 70 -9.51 7.96 7.19
C ALA A 70 -10.04 7.20 8.42
N PHE A 71 -9.58 5.96 8.65
CA PHE A 71 -9.93 5.22 9.87
C PHE A 71 -9.35 5.88 11.14
N LEU A 72 -8.13 6.43 11.08
CA LEU A 72 -7.53 7.18 12.20
C LEU A 72 -8.31 8.46 12.50
N GLU A 73 -8.78 9.15 11.46
CA GLU A 73 -9.56 10.39 11.56
C GLU A 73 -11.04 10.14 11.95
N GLY A 74 -11.46 8.88 12.10
CA GLY A 74 -12.85 8.50 12.41
C GLY A 74 -13.80 8.50 11.22
N ASP A 75 -13.33 8.82 10.00
CA ASP A 75 -14.10 8.72 8.76
C ASP A 75 -14.11 7.27 8.23
N VAL A 76 -14.83 6.41 8.96
CA VAL A 76 -14.90 4.96 8.72
C VAL A 76 -15.51 4.59 7.36
N HIS A 77 -16.38 5.44 6.79
CA HIS A 77 -16.98 5.21 5.48
C HIS A 77 -15.97 5.48 4.36
N SER A 78 -15.24 6.61 4.41
CA SER A 78 -14.16 6.88 3.46
C SER A 78 -13.04 5.85 3.60
N GLY A 79 -12.73 5.43 4.83
CA GLY A 79 -11.78 4.37 5.13
C GLY A 79 -12.15 3.06 4.44
N SER A 80 -13.39 2.60 4.65
CA SER A 80 -13.93 1.37 4.04
C SER A 80 -13.97 1.44 2.53
N ARG A 81 -14.37 2.59 1.96
CA ARG A 81 -14.41 2.81 0.52
C ARG A 81 -13.00 2.76 -0.10
N ALA A 82 -12.03 3.46 0.51
CA ALA A 82 -10.65 3.45 0.03
C ALA A 82 -10.02 2.06 0.13
N LEU A 83 -10.32 1.31 1.20
CA LEU A 83 -9.88 -0.07 1.36
C LEU A 83 -10.47 -0.96 0.27
N GLY A 84 -11.78 -0.89 0.01
CA GLY A 84 -12.43 -1.66 -1.05
C GLY A 84 -11.80 -1.44 -2.43
N LEU A 85 -11.48 -0.20 -2.78
CA LEU A 85 -10.74 0.12 -4.01
C LEU A 85 -9.33 -0.49 -4.02
N ALA A 86 -8.61 -0.47 -2.89
CA ALA A 86 -7.30 -1.12 -2.81
C ALA A 86 -7.39 -2.63 -3.04
N LEU A 87 -8.40 -3.27 -2.44
CA LEU A 87 -8.65 -4.70 -2.57
C LEU A 87 -8.97 -5.07 -4.03
N HIS A 88 -9.76 -4.26 -4.73
CA HIS A 88 -10.00 -4.44 -6.17
C HIS A 88 -8.70 -4.60 -6.94
N TYR A 89 -7.78 -3.64 -6.81
CA TYR A 89 -6.52 -3.65 -7.58
C TYR A 89 -5.59 -4.80 -7.18
N VAL A 90 -5.54 -5.20 -5.91
CA VAL A 90 -4.71 -6.35 -5.48
C VAL A 90 -5.27 -7.67 -6.01
N GLN A 91 -6.60 -7.81 -6.05
CA GLN A 91 -7.29 -8.97 -6.60
C GLN A 91 -7.06 -9.05 -8.11
N ASP A 92 -7.13 -7.92 -8.81
CA ASP A 92 -6.88 -7.84 -10.25
C ASP A 92 -5.42 -8.13 -10.64
N ASN A 93 -4.47 -7.66 -9.83
CA ASN A 93 -3.05 -7.94 -10.03
C ASN A 93 -2.68 -9.42 -9.80
N SER A 94 -3.59 -10.22 -9.24
CA SER A 94 -3.42 -11.68 -9.08
C SER A 94 -3.86 -12.47 -10.32
N VAL A 95 -4.55 -11.84 -11.28
CA VAL A 95 -5.07 -12.47 -12.51
C VAL A 95 -4.13 -12.23 -13.70
N PRO A 96 -3.78 -13.27 -14.48
CA PRO A 96 -2.87 -13.15 -15.61
C PRO A 96 -3.49 -12.34 -16.74
N ARG A 97 -2.67 -11.45 -17.31
CA ARG A 97 -2.95 -10.89 -18.65
C ARG A 97 -2.85 -12.02 -19.66
N CYS A 98 -3.88 -12.21 -20.49
CA CYS A 98 -3.85 -13.17 -21.58
C CYS A 98 -3.68 -12.46 -22.92
N ARG A 99 -3.00 -13.10 -23.88
CA ARG A 99 -2.79 -12.57 -25.24
C ARG A 99 -4.11 -12.31 -26.00
N ASN A 100 -5.16 -13.05 -25.68
CA ASN A 100 -6.49 -12.89 -26.27
C ASN A 100 -7.53 -12.60 -25.17
N TRP A 101 -8.40 -11.63 -25.43
CA TRP A 101 -9.53 -11.24 -24.60
C TRP A 101 -10.48 -12.41 -24.26
N ASN A 102 -10.71 -13.33 -25.20
CA ASN A 102 -11.57 -14.48 -24.96
C ASN A 102 -10.95 -15.45 -23.95
N ALA A 103 -9.64 -15.70 -24.05
CA ALA A 103 -8.90 -16.52 -23.10
C ALA A 103 -8.89 -15.87 -21.70
N HIS A 104 -8.78 -14.54 -21.65
CA HIS A 104 -8.86 -13.80 -20.39
C HIS A 104 -10.25 -13.92 -19.74
N LYS A 105 -11.33 -13.67 -20.51
CA LYS A 105 -12.70 -13.83 -20.05
C LYS A 105 -12.99 -15.25 -19.55
N GLU A 106 -12.49 -16.26 -20.25
CA GLU A 106 -12.66 -17.66 -19.85
C GLU A 106 -11.89 -17.98 -18.57
N PHE A 107 -10.68 -17.42 -18.41
CA PHE A 107 -9.94 -17.53 -17.15
C PHE A 107 -10.74 -16.92 -15.99
N GLU A 108 -11.24 -15.70 -16.16
CA GLU A 108 -12.06 -15.04 -15.14
C GLU A 108 -13.35 -15.78 -14.83
N ARG A 109 -14.03 -16.32 -15.86
CA ARG A 109 -15.26 -17.11 -15.71
C ARG A 109 -14.97 -18.33 -14.84
N ARG A 110 -13.93 -19.08 -15.19
CA ARG A 110 -13.46 -20.24 -14.43
C ARG A 110 -12.94 -19.92 -13.03
N LEU A 111 -12.39 -18.72 -12.83
CA LEU A 111 -11.98 -18.24 -11.52
C LEU A 111 -13.20 -17.94 -10.65
N SER A 112 -14.26 -17.37 -11.23
CA SER A 112 -15.50 -17.05 -10.51
C SER A 112 -16.31 -18.27 -10.05
N GLU A 113 -16.01 -19.46 -10.58
CA GLU A 113 -16.56 -20.74 -10.11
C GLU A 113 -15.88 -21.25 -8.84
N GLN A 114 -14.74 -20.68 -8.44
CA GLN A 114 -14.04 -21.09 -7.23
C GLN A 114 -14.66 -20.41 -6.00
N VAL A 115 -14.77 -21.19 -4.93
CA VAL A 115 -15.11 -20.67 -3.60
C VAL A 115 -13.92 -19.88 -3.04
N VAL A 116 -14.20 -18.82 -2.29
CA VAL A 116 -13.16 -18.05 -1.60
C VAL A 116 -12.46 -18.96 -0.57
N PRO A 117 -11.13 -19.18 -0.69
CA PRO A 117 -10.40 -20.08 0.18
C PRO A 117 -10.21 -19.46 1.58
N MET A 118 -10.99 -19.91 2.56
CA MET A 118 -10.90 -19.41 3.95
C MET A 118 -9.51 -19.59 4.57
N ASN A 119 -8.77 -20.64 4.20
CA ASN A 119 -7.39 -20.83 4.63
C ASN A 119 -6.45 -19.72 4.11
N ALA A 120 -6.72 -19.18 2.92
CA ALA A 120 -5.96 -18.05 2.37
C ALA A 120 -6.27 -16.75 3.15
N ILE A 121 -7.55 -16.51 3.45
CA ILE A 121 -7.98 -15.37 4.27
C ILE A 121 -7.30 -15.40 5.63
N ARG A 122 -7.41 -16.54 6.33
CA ARG A 122 -6.76 -16.76 7.64
C ARG A 122 -5.25 -16.55 7.56
N SER A 123 -4.58 -17.19 6.60
CA SER A 123 -3.14 -17.03 6.41
C SER A 123 -2.74 -15.58 6.11
N GLY A 124 -3.59 -14.81 5.45
CA GLY A 124 -3.37 -13.38 5.19
C GLY A 124 -3.46 -12.56 6.46
N LEU A 125 -4.51 -12.77 7.26
CA LEU A 125 -4.71 -12.10 8.55
C LEU A 125 -3.59 -12.43 9.55
N GLU A 126 -3.23 -13.70 9.71
CA GLU A 126 -2.18 -14.16 10.63
C GLU A 126 -0.80 -13.54 10.32
N ARG A 127 -0.54 -13.23 9.04
CA ARG A 127 0.72 -12.62 8.59
C ARG A 127 0.66 -11.10 8.53
N SER A 128 -0.51 -10.53 8.83
CA SER A 128 -0.72 -9.10 8.73
C SER A 128 0.08 -8.37 9.80
N ILE A 129 0.74 -7.28 9.39
CA ILE A 129 1.47 -6.39 10.29
C ILE A 129 1.03 -4.97 9.98
N SER A 130 0.56 -4.25 10.99
CA SER A 130 0.26 -2.81 10.88
C SER A 130 1.55 -2.06 10.60
N SER A 131 1.89 -1.85 9.32
CA SER A 131 3.08 -1.10 8.93
C SER A 131 3.00 -0.68 7.46
N PRO A 132 3.37 0.56 7.12
CA PRO A 132 3.47 0.99 5.73
C PRO A 132 4.53 0.20 4.95
N LEU A 133 5.57 -0.33 5.62
CA LEU A 133 6.59 -1.18 4.97
C LEU A 133 6.04 -2.56 4.62
N PHE A 134 5.20 -3.12 5.49
CA PHE A 134 4.50 -4.38 5.22
C PHE A 134 3.55 -4.21 4.03
N VAL A 135 2.75 -3.14 4.02
CA VAL A 135 1.87 -2.79 2.89
C VAL A 135 2.66 -2.68 1.59
N ASP A 136 3.80 -1.98 1.61
CA ASP A 136 4.64 -1.83 0.43
C ASP A 136 5.13 -3.19 -0.06
N ALA A 137 5.62 -4.06 0.84
CA ALA A 137 6.09 -5.39 0.52
C ALA A 137 4.98 -6.28 -0.05
N VAL A 138 3.79 -6.29 0.55
CA VAL A 138 2.64 -7.06 0.05
C VAL A 138 2.24 -6.56 -1.34
N ALA A 139 2.01 -5.25 -1.50
CA ALA A 139 1.61 -4.67 -2.79
C ALA A 139 2.64 -4.91 -3.90
N ASP A 140 3.94 -4.84 -3.57
CA ASP A 140 5.02 -5.09 -4.53
C ASP A 140 5.24 -6.57 -4.81
N SER A 141 4.80 -7.49 -3.95
CA SER A 141 4.96 -8.94 -4.15
C SER A 141 3.86 -9.55 -5.03
N VAL A 142 2.71 -8.88 -5.17
CA VAL A 142 1.56 -9.39 -5.92
C VAL A 142 1.93 -9.47 -7.39
N ARG A 143 1.90 -10.70 -7.93
CA ARG A 143 2.18 -10.98 -9.34
C ARG A 143 1.09 -11.88 -9.91
N PRO A 144 0.74 -11.73 -11.19
CA PRO A 144 -0.29 -12.57 -11.79
C PRO A 144 0.07 -14.05 -11.74
N ARG A 145 -0.88 -14.91 -11.36
CA ARG A 145 -0.69 -16.37 -11.30
C ARG A 145 -1.40 -17.05 -12.46
N LYS A 146 -0.75 -18.01 -13.12
CA LYS A 146 -1.35 -18.74 -14.25
C LYS A 146 -2.35 -19.81 -13.82
N ASN A 147 -2.24 -20.31 -12.59
CA ASN A 147 -3.15 -21.28 -12.02
C ASN A 147 -4.27 -20.54 -11.28
N ARG A 148 -5.53 -20.88 -11.58
CA ARG A 148 -6.74 -20.27 -11.02
C ARG A 148 -6.80 -20.35 -9.50
N GLN A 149 -6.52 -21.54 -8.92
CA GLN A 149 -6.51 -21.75 -7.47
C GLN A 149 -5.48 -20.84 -6.80
N TRP A 150 -4.29 -20.71 -7.39
CA TRP A 150 -3.25 -19.81 -6.89
C TRP A 150 -3.59 -18.33 -7.07
N SER A 151 -4.28 -17.95 -8.16
CA SER A 151 -4.81 -16.57 -8.32
C SER A 151 -5.83 -16.25 -7.24
N MET A 152 -6.80 -17.14 -6.98
CA MET A 152 -7.81 -16.95 -5.95
C MET A 152 -7.18 -16.91 -4.55
N TYR A 153 -6.25 -17.83 -4.27
CA TYR A 153 -5.51 -17.87 -3.01
C TYR A 153 -4.75 -16.57 -2.77
N GLN A 154 -3.96 -16.12 -3.75
CA GLN A 154 -3.18 -14.89 -3.61
C GLN A 154 -4.09 -13.65 -3.47
N ALA A 155 -5.14 -13.55 -4.29
CA ALA A 155 -6.10 -12.46 -4.19
C ALA A 155 -6.72 -12.40 -2.79
N SER A 156 -7.15 -13.54 -2.26
CA SER A 156 -7.76 -13.64 -0.92
C SER A 156 -6.75 -13.34 0.20
N ALA A 157 -5.58 -13.97 0.18
CA ALA A 157 -4.55 -13.80 1.21
C ALA A 157 -3.98 -12.38 1.24
N CYS A 158 -3.67 -11.79 0.08
CA CYS A 158 -3.17 -10.42 0.02
C CYS A 158 -4.25 -9.40 0.38
N SER A 159 -5.51 -9.63 -0.02
CA SER A 159 -6.63 -8.77 0.41
C SER A 159 -6.77 -8.77 1.93
N ALA A 160 -6.79 -9.95 2.54
CA ALA A 160 -6.88 -10.11 3.98
C ALA A 160 -5.67 -9.48 4.70
N ALA A 161 -4.45 -9.72 4.22
CA ALA A 161 -3.24 -9.14 4.81
C ALA A 161 -3.25 -7.61 4.79
N LEU A 162 -3.64 -6.99 3.68
CA LEU A 162 -3.72 -5.53 3.56
C LEU A 162 -4.85 -4.95 4.42
N ALA A 163 -6.03 -5.57 4.43
CA ALA A 163 -7.13 -5.13 5.26
C ALA A 163 -6.80 -5.24 6.76
N GLY A 164 -6.20 -6.36 7.17
CA GLY A 164 -5.67 -6.53 8.53
C GLY A 164 -4.63 -5.47 8.88
N ALA A 165 -3.78 -5.05 7.94
CA ALA A 165 -2.74 -4.06 8.22
C ALA A 165 -3.32 -2.65 8.39
N VAL A 166 -4.49 -2.38 7.80
CA VAL A 166 -5.22 -1.11 7.92
C VAL A 166 -6.05 -1.07 9.20
N LEU A 167 -6.73 -2.17 9.53
CA LEU A 167 -7.70 -2.24 10.63
C LEU A 167 -7.12 -2.76 11.95
N SER A 168 -5.85 -3.17 11.98
CA SER A 168 -5.17 -3.56 13.21
C SER A 168 -4.96 -2.37 14.15
N ASP A 169 -4.76 -2.70 15.43
CA ASP A 169 -4.63 -1.75 16.53
C ASP A 169 -3.71 -0.56 16.22
N LEU A 170 -4.06 0.57 16.83
CA LEU A 170 -3.37 1.85 16.70
C LEU A 170 -1.97 1.80 17.30
N ASP A 171 -1.79 0.99 18.34
CA ASP A 171 -0.54 0.93 19.07
C ASP A 171 0.48 0.05 18.34
N PRO A 172 1.67 0.58 17.99
CA PRO A 172 2.80 -0.28 17.67
C PRO A 172 3.08 -1.16 18.90
N PRO A 173 3.59 -2.39 18.72
CA PRO A 173 4.06 -3.20 19.85
C PRO A 173 4.90 -2.34 20.80
N GLY A 174 4.64 -2.36 22.11
CA GLY A 174 5.12 -1.31 23.04
C GLY A 174 6.64 -1.04 22.98
N GLU A 175 7.44 -2.08 22.73
CA GLU A 175 8.89 -1.94 22.54
C GLU A 175 9.25 -1.24 21.23
N MET A 176 8.50 -1.49 20.15
CA MET A 176 8.61 -0.81 18.86
C MET A 176 8.18 0.65 18.96
N ALA A 177 7.13 0.97 19.73
CA ALA A 177 6.68 2.35 19.93
C ALA A 177 7.76 3.21 20.62
N ILE A 178 8.41 2.68 21.66
CA ILE A 178 9.50 3.37 22.36
C ILE A 178 10.73 3.53 21.45
N GLN A 179 11.13 2.46 20.74
CA GLN A 179 12.26 2.53 19.81
C GLN A 179 11.99 3.48 18.65
N LEU A 180 10.75 3.47 18.12
CA LEU A 180 10.32 4.39 17.08
C LEU A 180 10.39 5.82 17.60
N ARG A 181 9.73 6.15 18.73
CA ARG A 181 9.76 7.50 19.31
C ARG A 181 11.17 8.02 19.56
N ARG A 182 12.08 7.19 20.09
CA ARG A 182 13.50 7.57 20.26
C ARG A 182 14.19 7.87 18.92
N ARG A 183 13.99 7.02 17.91
CA ARG A 183 14.55 7.22 16.56
C ARG A 183 13.94 8.45 15.88
N LEU A 184 12.65 8.71 16.06
CA LEU A 184 11.96 9.90 15.55
C LEU A 184 12.56 11.18 16.13
N LEU A 185 12.72 11.23 17.47
CA LEU A 185 13.31 12.38 18.15
C LEU A 185 14.77 12.62 17.71
N ALA A 186 15.58 11.57 17.62
CA ALA A 186 16.96 11.68 17.14
C ALA A 186 17.03 12.16 15.67
N HIS A 187 16.20 11.62 14.78
CA HIS A 187 16.19 12.04 13.38
C HIS A 187 15.60 13.43 13.15
N ARG A 188 14.68 13.90 13.99
CA ARG A 188 14.06 15.24 13.85
C ARG A 188 14.93 16.34 14.45
N TYR A 189 15.53 16.09 15.62
CA TYR A 189 16.18 17.15 16.40
C TYR A 189 17.70 17.05 16.50
N VAL A 190 18.30 15.90 16.15
CA VAL A 190 19.73 15.67 16.32
C VAL A 190 20.46 15.56 14.98
N ALA A 191 19.96 14.73 14.06
CA ALA A 191 20.67 14.45 12.80
C ALA A 191 20.76 15.66 11.82
N PRO A 192 19.68 16.40 11.50
CA PRO A 192 19.77 17.54 10.59
C PRO A 192 20.72 18.65 11.05
N PRO A 193 20.66 19.16 12.30
CA PRO A 193 21.55 20.23 12.74
C PRO A 193 23.01 19.76 12.81
N LEU A 194 23.29 18.51 13.16
CA LEU A 194 24.65 17.96 13.10
C LEU A 194 25.20 17.90 11.68
N ILE A 195 24.43 17.39 10.71
CA ILE A 195 24.88 17.29 9.31
C ILE A 195 25.17 18.69 8.74
N ILE A 196 24.28 19.66 9.00
CA ILE A 196 24.46 21.04 8.54
C ILE A 196 25.66 21.70 9.22
N GLY A 197 25.76 21.58 10.54
CA GLY A 197 26.82 22.22 11.33
C GLY A 197 28.20 21.67 11.02
N LEU A 198 28.37 20.34 11.08
CA LEU A 198 29.65 19.69 10.74
C LEU A 198 29.98 19.84 9.26
N GLY A 199 28.99 19.70 8.38
CA GLY A 199 29.17 19.91 6.95
C GLY A 199 29.69 21.30 6.64
N ALA A 200 29.05 22.35 7.18
CA ALA A 200 29.49 23.73 6.99
C ALA A 200 30.92 23.97 7.54
N ALA A 201 31.23 23.44 8.72
CA ALA A 201 32.56 23.58 9.33
C ALA A 201 33.67 22.91 8.49
N VAL A 202 33.45 21.69 8.01
CA VAL A 202 34.42 20.97 7.17
C VAL A 202 34.57 21.63 5.81
N THR A 203 33.46 22.05 5.20
CA THR A 203 33.45 22.69 3.88
C THR A 203 34.22 24.01 3.92
N THR A 204 33.97 24.87 4.91
CA THR A 204 34.65 26.16 5.08
C THR A 204 36.14 25.97 5.33
N THR A 205 36.53 25.04 6.22
CA THR A 205 37.94 24.74 6.50
C THR A 205 38.66 24.26 5.24
N LEU A 206 38.09 23.29 4.51
CA LEU A 206 38.71 22.77 3.30
C LEU A 206 38.73 23.79 2.15
N TRP A 207 37.73 24.67 2.05
CA TRP A 207 37.71 25.73 1.05
C TRP A 207 38.89 26.70 1.20
N THR A 208 39.28 27.00 2.44
CA THR A 208 40.41 27.90 2.73
C THR A 208 41.78 27.28 2.43
N ILE A 209 41.93 25.96 2.59
CA ILE A 209 43.19 25.25 2.40
C ILE A 209 43.33 24.76 0.96
N TRP A 210 42.25 24.20 0.41
CA TRP A 210 42.21 23.59 -0.91
C TRP A 210 40.79 23.67 -1.50
N PRO A 211 40.49 24.68 -2.33
CA PRO A 211 39.13 24.94 -2.84
C PRO A 211 38.46 23.73 -3.52
N ALA A 212 39.23 22.90 -4.23
CA ALA A 212 38.72 21.68 -4.83
C ALA A 212 38.24 20.65 -3.78
N ALA A 213 38.92 20.53 -2.63
CA ALA A 213 38.47 19.72 -1.51
C ALA A 213 37.26 20.32 -0.78
N GLY A 214 37.11 21.65 -0.80
CA GLY A 214 35.88 22.32 -0.36
C GLY A 214 34.66 21.91 -1.18
N LEU A 215 34.78 21.83 -2.50
CA LEU A 215 33.69 21.38 -3.39
C LEU A 215 33.28 19.92 -3.13
N THR A 216 34.23 19.03 -2.85
CA THR A 216 33.92 17.62 -2.53
C THR A 216 33.25 17.47 -1.17
N ALA A 217 33.64 18.27 -0.17
CA ALA A 217 32.99 18.29 1.13
C ALA A 217 31.55 18.82 1.07
N LEU A 218 31.30 19.85 0.24
CA LEU A 218 29.96 20.38 0.01
C LEU A 218 29.04 19.32 -0.63
N SER A 219 29.52 18.62 -1.66
CA SER A 219 28.73 17.59 -2.33
C SER A 219 28.42 16.41 -1.40
N ALA A 220 29.38 15.98 -0.58
CA ALA A 220 29.16 14.96 0.45
C ALA A 220 28.10 15.39 1.48
N THR A 221 28.15 16.65 1.94
CA THR A 221 27.15 17.21 2.86
C THR A 221 25.75 17.22 2.24
N CYS A 222 25.62 17.63 0.96
CA CYS A 222 24.36 17.58 0.23
C CYS A 222 23.81 16.16 0.10
N ILE A 223 24.66 15.15 -0.17
CA ILE A 223 24.26 13.74 -0.23
C ILE A 223 23.76 13.26 1.13
N LEU A 224 24.49 13.57 2.23
CA LEU A 224 24.06 13.20 3.58
C LEU A 224 22.74 13.85 3.97
N PHE A 225 22.55 15.13 3.61
CA PHE A 225 21.28 15.82 3.82
C PHE A 225 20.14 15.18 3.02
N ALA A 226 20.38 14.84 1.74
CA ALA A 226 19.40 14.16 0.90
C ALA A 226 19.01 12.79 1.49
N VAL A 227 19.98 11.97 1.90
CA VAL A 227 19.75 10.69 2.58
C VAL A 227 18.94 10.91 3.87
N ASN A 228 19.33 11.86 4.72
CA ASN A 228 18.58 12.17 5.94
C ASN A 228 17.14 12.59 5.62
N SER A 229 16.92 13.42 4.60
CA SER A 229 15.55 13.82 4.20
C SER A 229 14.68 12.64 3.77
N THR A 230 15.25 11.62 3.11
CA THR A 230 14.51 10.41 2.76
C THR A 230 14.16 9.57 3.98
N LEU A 231 15.06 9.49 4.96
CA LEU A 231 14.79 8.86 6.25
C LEU A 231 13.69 9.61 7.00
N THR A 232 13.73 10.95 7.03
CA THR A 232 12.68 11.78 7.62
C THR A 232 11.31 11.54 6.97
N ARG A 233 11.24 11.38 5.64
CA ARG A 233 9.97 11.04 4.97
C ARG A 233 9.45 9.67 5.39
N ARG A 234 10.33 8.68 5.58
CA ARG A 234 9.95 7.34 6.04
C ARG A 234 9.47 7.35 7.49
N THR A 235 10.14 8.12 8.35
CA THR A 235 9.75 8.27 9.75
C THR A 235 8.41 8.97 9.90
N ASN A 236 8.19 10.08 9.17
CA ASN A 236 6.91 10.80 9.17
C ASN A 236 5.76 9.92 8.66
N ARG A 237 6.05 8.99 7.74
CA ARG A 237 5.06 8.01 7.25
C ARG A 237 4.69 6.99 8.34
N LEU A 238 5.65 6.60 9.19
CA LEU A 238 5.39 5.72 10.34
C LEU A 238 4.65 6.45 11.46
N GLU A 239 5.04 7.69 11.78
CA GLU A 239 4.34 8.55 12.76
C GLU A 239 2.86 8.64 12.44
N LYS A 240 2.53 9.07 11.22
CA LYS A 240 1.15 9.18 10.76
C LYS A 240 0.41 7.84 10.74
N TRP A 241 1.09 6.74 10.41
CA TRP A 241 0.45 5.41 10.34
C TRP A 241 -0.08 4.92 11.69
N PHE A 242 0.59 5.31 12.77
CA PHE A 242 0.25 4.91 14.14
C PHE A 242 -0.36 6.05 14.96
N ASP A 243 -0.66 7.20 14.35
CA ASP A 243 -1.15 8.40 15.05
C ASP A 243 -0.26 8.81 16.25
N ILE A 244 1.07 8.67 16.08
CA ILE A 244 2.03 9.03 17.11
C ILE A 244 2.43 10.49 16.88
N LEU A 245 1.87 11.39 17.72
CA LEU A 245 2.04 12.86 17.78
C LEU A 245 0.99 13.66 17.00
#